data_AF-A0A498MQ43-F1
#
_entry.id   AF-A0A498MQ43-F1
#
_cell.length_a   1.000
_cell.length_b   1.000
_cell.length_c   1.000
_cell.angle_alpha   90.00
_cell.angle_beta   90.00
_cell.angle_gamma   90.00
#
_symmetry.space_group_name_H-M   'P 1'
#
loop_
_entity.id
_entity.type
_entity.pdbx_description
1 polymer ?
#
loop_
_entity_poly.entity_id
_entity_poly.type
_entity_poly.pdbx_seq_one_letter_code
_entity_poly.pdbx_strand_id
1 'polypeptide(L)'
;MTLTVHALLAFTLSIFLTVQAVESQHVPKTCECPQVKMRVKTPFSDFKVTPKGPNCLQDEIIVTQQKNNKLVCLSPNGHQGKRLLNCWQKTQKDGTDSKKCIRQQKQKPGKRNRKHAKSRKVTS
;
A
#
# COMPACT_ATOMS: atom_id res chain seq x y z
N MET A 1 60.10 12.14 -6.13
CA MET A 1 59.36 12.84 -7.20
C MET A 1 58.71 11.85 -8.16
N THR A 2 59.44 10.86 -8.68
CA THR A 2 58.87 9.83 -9.56
C THR A 2 57.90 8.89 -8.84
N LEU A 3 58.27 8.37 -7.67
CA LEU A 3 57.45 7.42 -6.89
C LEU A 3 56.06 7.97 -6.51
N THR A 4 56.00 9.26 -6.14
CA THR A 4 54.76 9.96 -5.78
C THR A 4 53.84 10.15 -6.99
N VAL A 5 54.39 10.39 -8.17
CA VAL A 5 53.63 10.50 -9.42
C VAL A 5 53.03 9.15 -9.83
N HIS A 6 53.77 8.05 -9.64
CA HIS A 6 53.27 6.71 -9.94
C HIS A 6 52.16 6.29 -8.98
N ALA A 7 52.28 6.62 -7.70
CA ALA A 7 51.24 6.37 -6.70
C ALA A 7 49.94 7.12 -7.00
N LEU A 8 50.04 8.40 -7.40
CA LEU A 8 48.88 9.21 -7.79
C LEU A 8 48.22 8.67 -9.06
N LEU A 9 49.00 8.30 -10.07
CA LEU A 9 48.48 7.69 -11.30
C LEU A 9 47.75 6.38 -11.01
N ALA A 10 48.36 5.48 -10.22
CA ALA A 10 47.73 4.22 -9.83
C ALA A 10 46.40 4.46 -9.08
N PHE A 11 46.39 5.40 -8.14
CA PHE A 11 45.18 5.75 -7.37
C PHE A 11 44.06 6.29 -8.26
N THR A 12 44.38 7.19 -9.20
CA THR A 12 43.39 7.71 -10.17
C THR A 12 42.84 6.61 -11.08
N LEU A 13 43.69 5.67 -11.51
CA LEU A 13 43.28 4.55 -12.36
C LEU A 13 42.33 3.60 -11.61
N SER A 14 42.62 3.32 -10.33
CA SER A 14 41.76 2.51 -9.47
C SER A 14 40.37 3.15 -9.30
N ILE A 15 40.29 4.46 -9.08
CA ILE A 15 39.00 5.16 -8.97
C ILE A 15 38.23 5.06 -10.29
N PHE A 16 38.88 5.34 -11.43
CA PHE A 16 38.22 5.25 -12.74
C PHE A 16 37.67 3.84 -13.06
N LEU A 17 38.40 2.79 -12.70
CA LEU A 17 37.96 1.40 -12.88
C LEU A 17 36.74 1.08 -11.99
N THR A 18 36.69 1.61 -10.77
CA THR A 18 35.53 1.40 -9.86
C THR A 18 34.28 2.17 -10.29
N VAL A 19 34.43 3.36 -10.89
CA VAL A 19 33.29 4.18 -11.33
C VAL A 19 32.56 3.57 -12.53
N GLN A 20 33.25 2.86 -13.41
CA GLN A 20 32.63 2.17 -14.56
C GLN A 20 31.85 0.91 -14.15
N ALA A 21 32.06 0.39 -12.94
CA ALA A 21 31.39 -0.82 -12.43
C ALA A 21 30.09 -0.54 -11.65
N VAL A 22 29.56 0.68 -11.71
CA VAL A 22 28.21 0.96 -11.22
C VAL A 22 27.24 0.79 -12.38
N GLU A 23 27.00 -0.46 -12.77
CA GLU A 23 25.81 -0.79 -13.54
C GLU A 23 24.61 -0.37 -12.69
N SER A 24 23.91 0.68 -13.13
CA SER A 24 22.59 1.02 -12.62
C SER A 24 21.65 -0.12 -13.00
N GLN A 25 21.60 -1.16 -12.18
CA GLN A 25 20.71 -2.29 -12.38
C GLN A 25 19.28 -1.75 -12.26
N HIS A 26 18.65 -1.48 -13.41
CA HIS A 26 17.28 -1.03 -13.49
C HIS A 26 16.38 -2.19 -13.05
N VAL A 27 16.17 -2.32 -11.74
CA VAL A 27 15.20 -3.27 -11.19
C VAL A 27 13.83 -2.80 -11.69
N PRO A 28 13.15 -3.60 -12.53
CA PRO A 28 11.82 -3.24 -13.00
C PRO A 28 10.93 -3.01 -11.78
N LYS A 29 10.24 -1.87 -11.76
CA LYS A 29 9.31 -1.51 -10.70
C LYS A 29 8.12 -2.47 -10.75
N THR A 30 8.16 -3.55 -9.97
CA THR A 30 7.09 -4.54 -9.90
C THR A 30 6.38 -4.44 -8.55
N CYS A 31 5.07 -4.23 -8.61
CA CYS A 31 4.19 -4.36 -7.46
C CYS A 31 4.04 -5.86 -7.09
N GLU A 32 3.83 -6.18 -5.80
CA GLU A 32 3.60 -7.55 -5.32
C GLU A 32 2.34 -8.16 -5.96
N CYS A 33 1.38 -7.32 -6.34
CA CYS A 33 0.10 -7.67 -6.92
C CYS A 33 0.03 -7.46 -8.44
N PRO A 34 0.27 -8.49 -9.27
CA PRO A 34 0.10 -8.39 -10.73
C PRO A 34 -1.38 -8.31 -11.14
N GLN A 35 -2.29 -8.81 -10.30
CA GLN A 35 -3.73 -8.87 -10.59
C GLN A 35 -4.52 -8.39 -9.37
N VAL A 36 -5.26 -7.29 -9.52
CA VAL A 36 -6.05 -6.69 -8.45
C VAL A 36 -7.54 -6.91 -8.65
N LYS A 37 -8.26 -7.26 -7.58
CA LYS A 37 -9.73 -7.32 -7.58
C LYS A 37 -10.30 -5.99 -7.11
N MET A 38 -11.31 -5.47 -7.82
CA MET A 38 -12.02 -4.25 -7.38
C MET A 38 -12.84 -4.47 -6.10
N ARG A 39 -13.29 -5.71 -5.90
CA ARG A 39 -14.06 -6.11 -4.72
C ARG A 39 -13.81 -7.58 -4.38
N VAL A 40 -13.59 -7.86 -3.11
CA VAL A 40 -13.56 -9.20 -2.52
C VAL A 40 -14.93 -9.44 -1.84
N LYS A 41 -15.71 -10.36 -2.41
CA LYS A 41 -17.05 -10.71 -1.93
C LYS A 41 -16.99 -11.51 -0.62
N THR A 42 -15.96 -12.34 -0.48
CA THR A 42 -15.74 -13.18 0.71
C THR A 42 -15.23 -12.33 1.88
N PRO A 43 -15.62 -12.64 3.13
CA PRO A 43 -15.01 -12.05 4.31
C PRO A 43 -13.51 -12.36 4.35
N PHE A 44 -12.73 -11.40 4.81
CA PHE A 44 -11.30 -11.56 5.08
C PHE A 44 -11.02 -11.35 6.57
N SER A 45 -10.05 -12.10 7.09
CA SER A 45 -9.63 -12.10 8.49
C SER A 45 -8.54 -11.09 8.78
N ASP A 46 -7.69 -10.79 7.78
CA ASP A 46 -6.58 -9.87 7.91
C ASP A 46 -6.32 -9.07 6.61
N PHE A 47 -5.50 -8.03 6.71
CA PHE A 47 -5.01 -7.29 5.55
C PHE A 47 -3.64 -6.65 5.80
N LYS A 48 -2.85 -6.52 4.73
CA LYS A 48 -1.58 -5.79 4.67
C LYS A 48 -1.73 -4.65 3.67
N VAL A 49 -1.20 -3.47 4.03
CA VAL A 49 -1.09 -2.33 3.12
C VAL A 49 0.38 -2.03 2.91
N THR A 50 0.80 -1.97 1.65
CA THR A 50 2.11 -1.48 1.25
C THR A 50 1.90 -0.13 0.55
N PRO A 51 2.36 0.99 1.12
CA PRO A 51 2.21 2.28 0.46
C PRO A 51 3.05 2.34 -0.81
N LYS A 52 2.66 3.20 -1.75
CA LYS A 52 3.45 3.50 -2.94
C LYS A 52 4.88 3.89 -2.57
N GLY A 53 5.84 3.43 -3.35
CA GLY A 53 7.26 3.61 -3.12
C GLY A 53 8.08 3.56 -4.41
N PRO A 54 9.42 3.48 -4.32
CA PRO A 54 10.30 3.45 -5.49
C PRO A 54 10.02 2.24 -6.40
N ASN A 55 9.57 1.11 -5.83
CA ASN A 55 9.35 -0.16 -6.53
C ASN A 55 7.93 -0.34 -7.05
N CYS A 56 6.93 0.35 -6.47
CA CYS A 56 5.53 0.27 -6.89
C CYS A 56 4.88 1.64 -6.77
N LEU A 57 4.36 2.17 -7.87
CA LEU A 57 3.80 3.53 -7.93
C LEU A 57 2.39 3.66 -7.34
N GLN A 58 1.82 2.55 -6.86
CA GLN A 58 0.47 2.47 -6.33
C GLN A 58 0.47 1.85 -4.94
N ASP A 59 -0.53 2.21 -4.12
CA ASP A 59 -0.73 1.55 -2.83
C ASP A 59 -1.27 0.13 -3.06
N GLU A 60 -0.64 -0.86 -2.44
CA GLU A 60 -1.06 -2.25 -2.53
C GLU A 60 -1.83 -2.66 -1.28
N ILE A 61 -2.93 -3.37 -1.48
CA ILE A 61 -3.74 -3.91 -0.39
C ILE A 61 -3.89 -5.41 -0.62
N ILE A 62 -3.36 -6.21 0.29
CA ILE A 62 -3.47 -7.67 0.24
C ILE A 62 -4.36 -8.09 1.39
N VAL A 63 -5.44 -8.82 1.11
CA VAL A 63 -6.35 -9.34 2.13
C VAL A 63 -6.24 -10.85 2.25
N THR A 64 -6.35 -11.35 3.47
CA THR A 64 -6.35 -12.80 3.78
C THR A 64 -7.78 -13.29 3.89
N GLN A 65 -8.24 -14.09 2.92
CA GLN A 65 -9.61 -14.62 2.95
C GLN A 65 -9.85 -15.54 4.15
N GLN A 66 -10.99 -15.38 4.82
CA GLN A 66 -11.30 -16.15 6.02
C GLN A 66 -11.59 -17.64 5.74
N LYS A 67 -12.09 -17.98 4.55
CA LYS A 67 -12.50 -19.35 4.20
C LYS A 67 -11.32 -20.30 4.02
N ASN A 68 -10.23 -19.84 3.42
CA ASN A 68 -9.13 -20.68 2.96
C ASN A 68 -7.75 -20.02 3.16
N ASN A 69 -7.68 -18.91 3.90
CA ASN A 69 -6.46 -18.13 4.11
C ASN A 69 -5.76 -17.68 2.82
N LYS A 70 -6.48 -17.65 1.68
CA LYS A 70 -5.91 -17.23 0.40
C LYS A 70 -5.68 -15.73 0.42
N LEU A 71 -4.46 -15.34 0.04
CA LEU A 71 -4.10 -13.95 -0.20
C LEU A 71 -4.73 -13.45 -1.49
N VAL A 72 -5.37 -12.29 -1.43
CA VAL A 72 -6.00 -11.64 -2.59
C VAL A 72 -5.66 -10.17 -2.59
N CYS A 73 -5.17 -9.69 -3.72
CA CYS A 73 -4.95 -8.28 -3.95
C CYS A 73 -6.27 -7.55 -4.18
N LEU A 74 -6.51 -6.52 -3.38
CA LEU A 74 -7.64 -5.61 -3.46
C LEU A 74 -7.17 -4.29 -4.04
N SER A 75 -7.87 -3.77 -5.05
CA SER A 75 -7.50 -2.50 -5.66
C SER A 75 -7.75 -1.33 -4.71
N PRO A 76 -6.79 -0.40 -4.53
CA PRO A 76 -6.99 0.82 -3.73
C PRO A 76 -8.03 1.77 -4.35
N ASN A 77 -8.30 1.65 -5.65
CA ASN A 77 -9.21 2.53 -6.39
C ASN A 77 -10.69 2.15 -6.20
N GLY A 78 -10.98 0.89 -5.87
CA GLY A 78 -12.34 0.44 -5.60
C GLY A 78 -12.88 1.00 -4.28
N HIS A 79 -14.21 1.15 -4.16
CA HIS A 79 -14.84 1.66 -2.93
C HIS A 79 -14.47 0.84 -1.68
N GLN A 80 -14.29 -0.48 -1.84
CA GLN A 80 -13.87 -1.36 -0.75
C GLN A 80 -12.41 -1.11 -0.33
N GLY A 81 -11.50 -1.01 -1.30
CA GLY A 81 -10.08 -0.74 -1.04
C GLY A 81 -9.84 0.66 -0.49
N LYS A 82 -10.44 1.69 -1.10
CA LYS A 82 -10.33 3.08 -0.64
C LYS A 82 -10.78 3.26 0.81
N ARG A 83 -11.87 2.59 1.23
CA ARG A 83 -12.33 2.62 2.62
C ARG A 83 -11.34 1.96 3.57
N LEU A 84 -10.82 0.80 3.19
CA LEU A 84 -9.85 0.06 3.99
C LEU A 84 -8.55 0.86 4.14
N LEU A 85 -8.04 1.42 3.04
CA LEU A 85 -6.85 2.27 3.00
C LEU A 85 -7.01 3.51 3.88
N ASN A 86 -8.12 4.25 3.75
CA ASN A 86 -8.38 5.45 4.55
C ASN A 86 -8.46 5.13 6.05
N CYS A 87 -9.05 3.99 6.42
CA CYS A 87 -9.11 3.58 7.82
C CYS A 87 -7.70 3.23 8.33
N TRP A 88 -6.95 2.45 7.57
CA TRP A 88 -5.56 2.09 7.89
C TRP A 88 -4.67 3.32 8.04
N GLN A 89 -4.76 4.32 7.16
CA GLN A 89 -4.01 5.57 7.29
C GLN A 89 -4.30 6.31 8.60
N LYS A 90 -5.55 6.27 9.09
CA LYS A 90 -5.88 6.81 10.41
C LYS A 90 -5.26 5.99 11.52
N THR A 91 -5.29 4.67 11.43
CA THR A 91 -4.70 3.82 12.48
C THR A 91 -3.19 3.99 12.58
N GLN A 92 -2.51 4.22 11.46
CA GLN A 92 -1.08 4.57 11.45
C GLN A 92 -0.79 5.89 12.18
N LYS A 93 -1.65 6.91 12.01
CA LYS A 93 -1.51 8.19 12.72
C LYS A 93 -1.80 8.07 14.21
N ASP A 94 -2.82 7.29 14.55
CA ASP A 94 -3.28 7.14 15.94
C ASP A 94 -2.50 6.08 16.72
N GLY A 95 -1.58 5.33 16.08
CA GLY A 95 -0.85 4.22 16.69
C GLY A 95 -1.75 3.05 17.13
N THR A 96 -2.87 2.84 16.44
CA THR A 96 -3.89 1.85 16.82
C THR A 96 -3.87 0.62 15.92
N ASP A 97 -4.42 -0.50 16.41
CA ASP A 97 -4.54 -1.74 15.63
C ASP A 97 -5.41 -1.51 14.37
N SER A 98 -4.84 -1.82 13.21
CA SER A 98 -5.47 -1.69 11.90
C SER A 98 -6.59 -2.71 11.68
N LYS A 99 -6.62 -3.84 12.42
CA LYS A 99 -7.67 -4.87 12.29
C LYS A 99 -9.08 -4.35 12.57
N LYS A 100 -9.22 -3.24 13.31
CA LYS A 100 -10.51 -2.55 13.51
C LYS A 100 -11.16 -2.12 12.20
N CYS A 101 -10.38 -1.86 11.16
CA CYS A 101 -10.86 -1.44 9.84
C CYS A 101 -11.67 -2.53 9.12
N ILE A 102 -11.37 -3.81 9.39
CA ILE A 102 -12.11 -4.94 8.85
C ILE A 102 -13.54 -4.98 9.42
N ARG A 103 -13.68 -4.68 10.73
CA ARG A 103 -14.99 -4.67 11.42
C ARG A 103 -15.89 -3.55 10.89
N GLN A 104 -15.34 -2.36 10.66
CA GLN A 104 -16.08 -1.21 10.09
C GLN A 104 -16.54 -1.44 8.64
N GLN A 105 -15.88 -2.33 7.91
CA GLN A 105 -16.30 -2.74 6.57
C GLN A 105 -17.65 -3.46 6.58
N LYS A 106 -17.87 -4.31 7.60
CA LYS A 106 -19.09 -5.13 7.75
C LYS A 106 -20.32 -4.32 8.17
N GLN A 107 -20.12 -3.17 8.82
CA GLN A 107 -21.16 -2.45 9.54
C GLN A 107 -21.86 -1.31 8.78
N LYS A 108 -21.61 -1.07 7.49
CA LYS A 108 -22.45 -0.11 6.72
C LYS A 108 -23.57 -0.85 5.99
N PRO A 109 -24.79 -0.93 6.55
CA PRO A 109 -25.98 -1.01 5.72
C PRO A 109 -26.00 0.26 4.86
N GLY A 110 -26.42 0.13 3.61
CA GLY A 110 -26.58 1.27 2.70
C GLY A 110 -27.31 2.40 3.40
N LYS A 111 -26.92 3.66 3.13
CA LYS A 111 -27.54 4.88 3.69
C LYS A 111 -29.08 4.73 3.70
N ARG A 112 -29.68 4.29 4.82
CA ARG A 112 -31.12 4.43 5.03
C ARG A 112 -31.33 5.93 5.20
N ASN A 113 -31.95 6.51 4.19
CA ASN A 113 -32.21 7.91 3.99
C ASN A 113 -32.84 8.51 5.27
N ARG A 114 -32.03 9.15 6.12
CA ARG A 114 -32.48 9.80 7.38
C ARG A 114 -33.32 11.07 7.16
N LYS A 115 -33.81 11.31 5.94
CA LYS A 115 -34.58 12.52 5.61
C LYS A 115 -36.08 12.44 5.91
N HIS A 116 -36.66 11.27 6.19
CA HIS A 116 -38.12 11.14 6.41
C HIS A 116 -38.60 11.14 7.88
N ALA A 117 -37.72 11.17 8.88
CA ALA A 117 -38.14 11.10 10.29
C ALA A 117 -38.44 12.47 10.94
N LYS A 118 -38.15 13.60 10.28
CA LYS A 118 -38.33 14.94 10.90
C LYS A 118 -39.67 15.62 10.57
N SER A 119 -40.50 15.06 9.68
CA SER A 119 -41.74 15.72 9.24
C SER A 119 -43.01 15.35 10.03
N ARG A 120 -42.97 14.37 10.94
CA ARG A 120 -44.17 13.91 11.69
C ARG A 120 -44.29 14.44 13.12
N LYS A 121 -43.61 15.55 13.45
CA LYS A 121 -43.64 16.10 14.82
C LYS A 121 -43.93 17.60 14.85
N VAL A 122 -44.89 18.07 14.07
CA VAL A 122 -45.56 19.37 14.26
C VAL A 122 -46.99 19.27 13.72
N THR A 123 -47.89 18.59 14.42
CA THR A 123 -49.32 18.97 14.49
C THR A 123 -49.93 18.29 15.72
N SER A 124 -50.09 19.06 16.80
CA SER A 124 -51.18 18.90 17.77
C SER A 124 -51.43 20.25 18.41
#